data_AF-A0A6T8MWI6-F1
#
_entry.id   AF-A0A6T8MWI6-F1
#
_cell.length_a   1.000
_cell.length_b   1.000
_cell.length_c   1.000
_cell.angle_alpha   90.00
_cell.angle_beta   90.00
_cell.angle_gamma   90.00
#
_symmetry.space_group_name_H-M   'P 1'
#
loop_
_entity.id
_entity.type
_entity.pdbx_description
1 polymer ?
#
loop_
_entity_poly.entity_id
_entity_poly.type
_entity_poly.pdbx_seq_one_letter_code
_entity_poly.pdbx_strand_id
1 'polypeptide(L)'
;GVDRGGVLGLVVSAILSVMRVHPSLCGLVGSGGHFRSLCQVMMDAEGSDPDLAIDQKCLQICLQALSSSSNAESAVAAKLVKQLLLHIRQRPPQTLTLALETLCACLKVSGVMRRQAVDLGAVADLLAILGAGVQLSHVVDGSAARVHAIHGLKSLHEDEDKGAAVGVMLEDNEAWKGCEGQRHDLFLSSGGTPAMLLTQQGEGAS
;
A
#
# COMPACT_ATOMS: atom_id res chain seq x y z
N GLY A 1 11.82 27.91 -17.53
CA GLY A 1 12.18 26.50 -17.29
C GLY A 1 10.93 25.81 -16.84
N VAL A 2 10.56 24.70 -17.48
CA VAL A 2 9.35 23.95 -17.10
C VAL A 2 9.60 23.30 -15.74
N ASP A 3 8.73 23.59 -14.77
CA ASP A 3 8.74 22.96 -13.46
C ASP A 3 8.56 21.44 -13.63
N ARG A 4 9.65 20.70 -13.40
CA ARG A 4 9.67 19.23 -13.51
C ARG A 4 8.66 18.59 -12.56
N GLY A 5 8.44 19.18 -11.38
CA GLY A 5 7.45 18.70 -10.41
C GLY A 5 6.04 18.82 -10.96
N GLY A 6 5.71 19.95 -11.58
CA GLY A 6 4.42 20.18 -12.25
C GLY A 6 4.12 19.20 -13.38
N VAL A 7 5.07 18.96 -14.29
CA VAL A 7 4.86 18.02 -15.41
C VAL A 7 4.75 16.57 -14.94
N LEU A 8 5.61 16.15 -14.02
CA LEU A 8 5.56 14.79 -13.47
C LEU A 8 4.26 14.55 -12.71
N GLY A 9 3.84 15.52 -11.89
CA GLY A 9 2.56 15.48 -11.20
C GLY A 9 1.36 15.33 -12.14
N LEU A 10 1.36 16.03 -13.28
CA LEU A 10 0.32 15.88 -14.31
C LEU A 10 0.33 14.48 -14.95
N VAL A 11 1.52 13.97 -15.31
CA VAL A 11 1.66 12.65 -15.94
C VAL A 11 1.17 11.54 -15.02
N VAL A 12 1.62 11.52 -13.76
CA VAL A 12 1.20 10.50 -12.79
C VAL A 12 -0.32 10.59 -12.52
N SER A 13 -0.87 11.81 -12.47
CA SER A 13 -2.32 12.03 -12.32
C SER A 13 -3.12 11.51 -13.52
N ALA A 14 -2.62 11.74 -14.74
CA ALA A 14 -3.25 11.28 -15.97
C ALA A 14 -3.23 9.74 -16.04
N ILE A 15 -2.08 9.11 -15.76
CA ILE A 15 -1.94 7.65 -15.73
C ILE A 15 -2.95 7.04 -14.75
N LEU A 16 -2.98 7.55 -13.52
CA LEU A 16 -3.89 7.05 -12.50
C LEU A 16 -5.36 7.23 -12.90
N SER A 17 -5.71 8.35 -13.52
CA SER A 17 -7.07 8.61 -14.01
C SER A 17 -7.46 7.64 -15.11
N VAL A 18 -6.57 7.38 -16.06
CA VAL A 18 -6.78 6.43 -17.15
C VAL A 18 -6.93 5.00 -16.62
N MET A 19 -6.11 4.58 -15.65
CA MET A 19 -6.22 3.26 -15.02
C MET A 19 -7.52 3.08 -14.24
N ARG A 20 -8.02 4.14 -13.59
CA ARG A 20 -9.33 4.11 -12.91
C ARG A 20 -10.48 3.92 -13.88
N VAL A 21 -10.42 4.53 -15.07
CA VAL A 21 -11.46 4.39 -16.09
C VAL A 21 -11.34 3.06 -16.86
N HIS A 22 -10.11 2.58 -17.06
CA HIS A 22 -9.81 1.37 -17.82
C HIS A 22 -8.90 0.41 -17.03
N PRO A 23 -9.45 -0.38 -16.08
CA PRO A 23 -8.67 -1.30 -15.25
C PRO A 23 -7.88 -2.36 -16.03
N SER A 24 -8.28 -2.67 -17.27
CA SER A 24 -7.53 -3.57 -18.15
C SER A 24 -6.12 -3.06 -18.48
N LEU A 25 -5.89 -1.75 -18.39
CA LEU A 25 -4.57 -1.14 -18.62
C LEU A 25 -3.62 -1.33 -17.43
N CYS A 26 -4.12 -1.71 -16.24
CA CYS A 26 -3.29 -1.98 -15.07
C CYS A 26 -2.25 -3.08 -15.32
N GLY A 27 -2.58 -4.06 -16.17
CA GLY A 27 -1.66 -5.12 -16.57
C GLY A 27 -0.39 -4.60 -17.26
N LEU A 28 -0.48 -3.45 -17.95
CA LEU A 28 0.66 -2.82 -18.63
C LEU A 28 1.71 -2.27 -17.67
N VAL A 29 1.30 -1.86 -16.46
CA VAL A 29 2.23 -1.37 -15.43
C VAL A 29 3.16 -2.49 -14.97
N GLY A 30 2.59 -3.69 -14.79
CA GLY A 30 3.33 -4.89 -14.41
C GLY A 30 4.17 -5.47 -15.56
N SER A 31 3.54 -5.71 -16.72
CA SER A 31 4.23 -6.32 -17.87
C SER A 31 5.24 -5.39 -18.54
N GLY A 32 5.02 -4.07 -18.49
CA GLY A 32 5.90 -3.03 -19.06
C GLY A 32 7.08 -2.63 -18.16
N GLY A 33 7.21 -3.21 -16.96
CA GLY A 33 8.30 -2.88 -16.03
C GLY A 33 8.23 -1.48 -15.41
N HIS A 34 7.06 -0.84 -15.45
CA HIS A 34 6.88 0.55 -15.03
C HIS A 34 6.93 0.75 -13.51
N PHE A 35 6.77 -0.31 -12.71
CA PHE A 35 7.04 -0.28 -11.27
C PHE A 35 8.44 0.26 -10.95
N ARG A 36 9.46 -0.03 -11.77
CA ARG A 36 10.82 0.52 -11.58
C ARG A 36 10.82 2.04 -11.71
N SER A 37 10.11 2.58 -12.70
CA SER A 37 10.03 4.02 -12.93
C SER A 37 9.26 4.71 -11.81
N LEU A 38 8.15 4.12 -11.35
CA LEU A 38 7.39 4.61 -10.20
C LEU A 38 8.24 4.62 -8.92
N CYS A 39 9.00 3.55 -8.68
CA CYS A 39 9.97 3.49 -7.59
C CYS A 39 11.03 4.59 -7.69
N GLN A 40 11.52 4.91 -8.89
CA GLN A 40 12.51 5.97 -9.08
C GLN A 40 11.91 7.33 -8.77
N VAL A 41 10.70 7.61 -9.26
CA VAL A 41 9.97 8.84 -8.96
C VAL A 41 9.81 9.03 -7.46
N MET A 42 9.41 7.98 -6.74
CA MET A 42 9.27 8.04 -5.28
C MET A 42 10.60 8.17 -4.53
N MET A 43 11.74 7.79 -5.12
CA MET A 43 13.07 7.99 -4.50
C MET A 43 13.57 9.42 -4.73
N ASP A 44 13.30 9.99 -5.90
CA ASP A 44 13.77 11.32 -6.29
C ASP A 44 12.99 12.44 -5.55
N ALA A 45 11.88 12.11 -4.89
CA ALA A 45 11.10 13.01 -4.05
C ALA A 45 11.91 13.50 -2.83
N GLU A 46 12.05 14.82 -2.68
CA GLU A 46 12.76 15.46 -1.56
C GLU A 46 11.86 15.69 -0.33
N GLY A 47 10.55 15.37 -0.45
CA GLY A 47 9.60 15.45 0.65
C GLY A 47 8.84 16.77 0.74
N SER A 48 8.80 17.54 -0.36
CA SER A 48 7.92 18.70 -0.48
C SER A 48 6.44 18.31 -0.61
N ASP A 49 5.49 19.24 -0.39
CA ASP A 49 4.05 18.95 -0.55
C ASP A 49 3.67 18.40 -1.95
N PRO A 50 4.22 18.93 -3.07
CA PRO A 50 4.03 18.35 -4.39
C PRO A 50 4.57 16.91 -4.51
N ASP A 51 5.72 16.63 -3.88
CA ASP A 51 6.31 15.29 -3.89
C ASP A 51 5.43 14.29 -3.13
N LEU A 52 4.85 14.68 -2.01
CA LEU A 52 3.91 13.85 -1.26
C LEU A 52 2.70 13.48 -2.12
N ALA A 53 2.16 14.43 -2.87
CA ALA A 53 1.04 14.20 -3.77
C ALA A 53 1.42 13.32 -4.97
N ILE A 54 2.69 13.31 -5.38
CA ILE A 54 3.21 12.40 -6.42
C ILE A 54 3.37 10.99 -5.83
N ASP A 55 4.00 10.86 -4.67
CA ASP A 55 4.19 9.59 -3.95
C ASP A 55 2.86 8.86 -3.73
N GLN A 56 1.84 9.57 -3.25
CA GLN A 56 0.50 9.01 -3.08
C GLN A 56 -0.06 8.43 -4.37
N LYS A 57 0.08 9.14 -5.49
CA LYS A 57 -0.43 8.66 -6.78
C LYS A 57 0.40 7.50 -7.33
N CYS A 58 1.72 7.52 -7.14
CA CYS A 58 2.59 6.40 -7.50
C CYS A 58 2.21 5.13 -6.72
N LEU A 59 1.99 5.24 -5.40
CA LEU A 59 1.52 4.14 -4.58
C LEU A 59 0.13 3.63 -5.03
N GLN A 60 -0.80 4.53 -5.36
CA GLN A 60 -2.12 4.15 -5.89
C GLN A 60 -2.03 3.40 -7.22
N ILE A 61 -1.16 3.83 -8.13
CA ILE A 61 -0.89 3.12 -9.40
C ILE A 61 -0.33 1.73 -9.10
N CYS A 62 0.66 1.63 -8.20
CA CYS A 62 1.24 0.35 -7.81
C CYS A 62 0.18 -0.61 -7.25
N LEU A 63 -0.64 -0.13 -6.33
CA LEU A 63 -1.71 -0.92 -5.71
C LEU A 63 -2.73 -1.44 -6.74
N GLN A 64 -3.18 -0.59 -7.67
CA GLN A 64 -4.09 -0.98 -8.74
C GLN A 64 -3.46 -2.03 -9.67
N ALA A 65 -2.20 -1.83 -10.06
CA ALA A 65 -1.47 -2.77 -10.91
C ALA A 65 -1.30 -4.15 -10.25
N LEU A 66 -0.97 -4.20 -8.96
CA LEU A 66 -0.85 -5.43 -8.19
C LEU A 66 -2.19 -6.15 -8.03
N SER A 67 -3.27 -5.39 -7.86
CA SER A 67 -4.63 -5.95 -7.68
C SER A 67 -5.24 -6.49 -8.96
N SER A 68 -4.80 -6.02 -10.12
CA SER A 68 -5.38 -6.38 -11.43
C SER A 68 -4.55 -7.38 -12.25
N SER A 69 -3.31 -7.70 -11.85
CA SER A 69 -2.41 -8.51 -12.69
C SER A 69 -2.06 -9.86 -12.04
N SER A 70 -2.28 -10.95 -12.79
CA SER A 70 -1.77 -12.29 -12.45
C SER A 70 -0.26 -12.43 -12.67
N ASN A 71 0.38 -11.43 -13.31
CA ASN A 71 1.75 -11.52 -13.83
C ASN A 71 2.74 -10.59 -13.11
N ALA A 72 2.42 -10.15 -11.88
CA ALA A 72 3.29 -9.28 -11.09
C ALA A 72 4.52 -9.99 -10.49
N GLU A 73 4.75 -11.27 -10.79
CA GLU A 73 5.83 -12.09 -10.22
C GLU A 73 7.25 -11.72 -10.69
N SER A 74 7.42 -10.86 -11.70
CA SER A 74 8.75 -10.55 -12.26
C SER A 74 9.68 -9.88 -11.23
N ALA A 75 11.00 -10.01 -11.41
CA ALA A 75 12.05 -9.42 -10.57
C ALA A 75 11.90 -7.89 -10.29
N VAL A 76 11.01 -7.20 -11.01
CA VAL A 76 10.63 -5.81 -10.74
C VAL A 76 9.86 -5.67 -9.41
N ALA A 77 9.07 -6.68 -9.03
CA ALA A 77 8.43 -6.83 -7.72
C ALA A 77 9.40 -6.69 -6.55
N ALA A 78 10.59 -7.26 -6.70
CA ALA A 78 11.59 -7.28 -5.66
C ALA A 78 12.09 -5.87 -5.30
N LYS A 79 12.29 -5.02 -6.31
CA LYS A 79 12.69 -3.63 -6.07
C LYS A 79 11.54 -2.85 -5.40
N LEU A 80 10.29 -3.14 -5.76
CA LEU A 80 9.12 -2.52 -5.15
C LEU A 80 9.01 -2.82 -3.65
N VAL A 81 9.19 -4.07 -3.22
CA VAL A 81 9.17 -4.43 -1.78
C VAL A 81 10.19 -3.61 -0.99
N LYS A 82 11.44 -3.53 -1.49
CA LYS A 82 12.49 -2.72 -0.85
C LYS A 82 12.11 -1.25 -0.74
N GLN A 83 11.53 -0.68 -1.80
CA GLN A 83 11.13 0.71 -1.81
C GLN A 83 9.96 0.99 -0.88
N LEU A 84 8.96 0.09 -0.82
CA LEU A 84 7.84 0.21 0.11
C LEU A 84 8.31 0.18 1.57
N LEU A 85 9.26 -0.71 1.91
CA LEU A 85 9.83 -0.74 3.26
C LEU A 85 10.64 0.52 3.58
N LEU A 86 11.41 1.05 2.61
CA LEU A 86 12.09 2.32 2.77
C LEU A 86 11.09 3.47 3.00
N HIS A 87 10.00 3.47 2.23
CA HIS A 87 8.91 4.43 2.35
C HIS A 87 8.27 4.37 3.73
N ILE A 88 7.92 3.17 4.21
CA ILE A 88 7.34 2.94 5.55
C ILE A 88 8.26 3.47 6.66
N ARG A 89 9.58 3.35 6.51
CA ARG A 89 10.57 3.77 7.51
C ARG A 89 10.87 5.27 7.51
N GLN A 90 10.84 5.91 6.34
CA GLN A 90 11.45 7.23 6.15
C GLN A 90 10.47 8.33 5.73
N ARG A 91 9.31 7.97 5.19
CA ARG A 91 8.40 8.94 4.56
C ARG A 91 7.32 9.43 5.52
N PRO A 92 6.67 10.57 5.19
CA PRO A 92 5.69 11.19 6.06
C PRO A 92 4.49 10.27 6.36
N PRO A 93 3.92 10.35 7.58
CA PRO A 93 2.84 9.47 8.04
C PRO A 93 1.59 9.49 7.16
N GLN A 94 1.38 10.54 6.36
CA GLN A 94 0.26 10.71 5.43
C GLN A 94 0.23 9.65 4.30
N THR A 95 1.36 9.00 4.02
CA THR A 95 1.45 7.94 3.00
C THR A 95 1.55 6.54 3.59
N LEU A 96 1.69 6.43 4.91
CA LEU A 96 2.00 5.17 5.58
C LEU A 96 0.92 4.10 5.33
N THR A 97 -0.36 4.45 5.51
CA THR A 97 -1.48 3.52 5.32
C THR A 97 -1.48 2.94 3.91
N LEU A 98 -1.32 3.80 2.90
CA LEU A 98 -1.31 3.39 1.50
C LEU A 98 -0.05 2.58 1.14
N ALA A 99 1.10 2.91 1.71
CA ALA A 99 2.32 2.13 1.53
C ALA A 99 2.19 0.72 2.13
N LEU A 100 1.56 0.60 3.31
CA LEU A 100 1.27 -0.68 3.95
C LEU A 100 0.25 -1.51 3.18
N GLU A 101 -0.79 -0.88 2.65
CA GLU A 101 -1.77 -1.52 1.77
C GLU A 101 -1.10 -2.06 0.51
N THR A 102 -0.24 -1.25 -0.12
CA THR A 102 0.52 -1.62 -1.32
C THR A 102 1.51 -2.76 -1.02
N LEU A 103 2.15 -2.75 0.16
CA LEU A 103 3.00 -3.84 0.63
C LEU A 103 2.17 -5.13 0.79
N CYS A 104 1.01 -5.07 1.42
CA CYS A 104 0.13 -6.22 1.56
C CYS A 104 -0.28 -6.79 0.20
N ALA A 105 -0.60 -5.93 -0.77
CA ALA A 105 -0.87 -6.37 -2.14
C ALA A 105 0.33 -7.09 -2.76
N CYS A 106 1.57 -6.61 -2.53
CA CYS A 106 2.78 -7.30 -2.98
C CYS A 106 2.92 -8.70 -2.34
N LEU A 107 2.71 -8.83 -1.03
CA LEU A 107 2.90 -10.10 -0.31
C LEU A 107 1.91 -11.19 -0.75
N LYS A 108 0.74 -10.79 -1.26
CA LYS A 108 -0.28 -11.70 -1.82
C LYS A 108 0.09 -12.23 -3.21
N VAL A 109 0.93 -11.54 -3.96
CA VAL A 109 1.27 -11.90 -5.34
C VAL A 109 2.15 -13.15 -5.39
N SER A 110 3.20 -13.25 -4.57
CA SER A 110 4.11 -14.40 -4.62
C SER A 110 4.84 -14.69 -3.30
N GLY A 111 5.21 -15.95 -3.08
CA GLY A 111 6.10 -16.35 -1.99
C GLY A 111 7.50 -15.75 -2.08
N VAL A 112 7.99 -15.47 -3.30
CA VAL A 112 9.27 -14.79 -3.52
C VAL A 112 9.26 -13.39 -2.88
N MET A 113 8.18 -12.63 -3.07
CA MET A 113 8.02 -11.30 -2.48
C MET A 113 7.94 -11.38 -0.95
N ARG A 114 7.27 -12.38 -0.39
CA ARG A 114 7.22 -12.62 1.06
C ARG A 114 8.60 -12.88 1.64
N ARG A 115 9.33 -13.85 1.10
CA ARG A 115 10.68 -14.18 1.56
C ARG A 115 11.60 -12.97 1.52
N GLN A 116 11.56 -12.20 0.44
CA GLN A 116 12.38 -11.01 0.33
C GLN A 116 11.96 -9.92 1.33
N ALA A 117 10.66 -9.73 1.58
CA ALA A 117 10.20 -8.81 2.61
C ALA A 117 10.73 -9.22 3.98
N VAL A 118 10.72 -10.52 4.31
CA VAL A 118 11.34 -11.05 5.54
C VAL A 118 12.83 -10.72 5.59
N ASP A 119 13.59 -11.04 4.53
CA ASP A 119 15.03 -10.81 4.47
C ASP A 119 15.40 -9.31 4.57
N LEU A 120 14.50 -8.43 4.13
CA LEU A 120 14.64 -6.98 4.24
C LEU A 120 14.17 -6.40 5.58
N GLY A 121 13.70 -7.23 6.52
CA GLY A 121 13.32 -6.84 7.87
C GLY A 121 11.86 -6.41 8.04
N ALA A 122 10.96 -6.75 7.11
CA ALA A 122 9.55 -6.35 7.17
C ALA A 122 8.86 -6.74 8.48
N VAL A 123 9.19 -7.90 9.05
CA VAL A 123 8.60 -8.36 10.32
C VAL A 123 8.84 -7.33 11.44
N ALA A 124 10.07 -6.83 11.56
CA ALA A 124 10.40 -5.83 12.57
C ALA A 124 9.67 -4.49 12.32
N ASP A 125 9.60 -4.05 11.05
CA ASP A 125 8.90 -2.80 10.71
C ASP A 125 7.41 -2.88 11.03
N LEU A 126 6.76 -4.00 10.68
CA LEU A 126 5.33 -4.21 10.91
C LEU A 126 5.03 -4.34 12.42
N LEU A 127 5.88 -5.03 13.19
CA LEU A 127 5.75 -5.09 14.64
C LEU A 127 5.94 -3.72 15.31
N ALA A 128 6.84 -2.88 14.80
CA ALA A 128 7.02 -1.52 15.30
C ALA A 128 5.76 -0.66 15.13
N ILE A 129 5.00 -0.88 14.07
CA ILE A 129 3.70 -0.21 13.81
C ILE A 129 2.60 -0.69 14.78
N LEU A 130 2.60 -1.98 15.14
CA LEU A 130 1.61 -2.53 16.08
C LEU A 130 1.88 -2.12 17.52
N GLY A 131 3.16 -2.03 17.89
CA GLY A 131 3.61 -1.50 19.17
C GLY A 131 3.51 0.02 19.23
N ALA A 132 4.29 0.61 20.14
CA ALA A 132 4.45 2.06 20.26
C ALA A 132 5.64 2.60 19.44
N GLY A 133 6.21 1.78 18.54
CA GLY A 133 7.41 2.13 17.77
C GLY A 133 7.17 3.18 16.69
N VAL A 134 5.93 3.33 16.22
CA VAL A 134 5.51 4.37 15.27
C VAL A 134 4.33 5.14 15.86
N GLN A 135 4.44 6.48 15.90
CA GLN A 135 3.33 7.33 16.34
C GLN A 135 2.26 7.42 15.23
N LEU A 136 1.16 6.70 15.42
CA LEU A 136 0.05 6.68 14.47
C LEU A 136 -0.92 7.87 14.63
N SER A 137 -0.74 8.72 15.64
CA SER A 137 -1.58 9.91 15.89
C SER A 137 -1.57 10.93 14.74
N HIS A 138 -0.52 10.92 13.91
CA HIS A 138 -0.35 11.81 12.76
C HIS A 138 -0.61 11.11 11.42
N VAL A 139 -1.05 9.85 11.46
CA VAL A 139 -1.40 9.07 10.26
C VAL A 139 -2.87 9.31 9.97
N VAL A 140 -3.18 9.62 8.70
CA VAL A 140 -4.54 9.95 8.24
C VAL A 140 -5.54 8.84 8.60
N ASP A 141 -5.12 7.58 8.53
CA ASP A 141 -5.88 6.43 8.99
C ASP A 141 -4.98 5.43 9.73
N GLY A 142 -4.69 5.74 10.99
CA GLY A 142 -3.87 4.90 11.87
C GLY A 142 -4.49 3.52 12.14
N SER A 143 -5.82 3.42 12.17
CA SER A 143 -6.53 2.14 12.30
C SER A 143 -6.28 1.23 11.10
N ALA A 144 -6.46 1.73 9.88
CA ALA A 144 -6.17 0.96 8.67
C ALA A 144 -4.69 0.60 8.57
N ALA A 145 -3.78 1.50 8.97
CA ALA A 145 -2.35 1.20 9.01
C ALA A 145 -2.05 -0.01 9.92
N ARG A 146 -2.66 -0.08 11.11
CA ARG A 146 -2.53 -1.25 12.00
C ARG A 146 -3.11 -2.51 11.36
N VAL A 147 -4.29 -2.42 10.76
CA VAL A 147 -4.93 -3.56 10.09
C VAL A 147 -4.05 -4.11 8.97
N HIS A 148 -3.51 -3.24 8.12
CA HIS A 148 -2.56 -3.64 7.08
C HIS A 148 -1.29 -4.23 7.66
N ALA A 149 -0.75 -3.70 8.76
CA ALA A 149 0.41 -4.29 9.41
C ALA A 149 0.15 -5.72 9.90
N ILE A 150 -1.02 -5.97 10.51
CA ILE A 150 -1.41 -7.33 10.93
C ILE A 150 -1.59 -8.25 9.71
N HIS A 151 -2.25 -7.79 8.66
CA HIS A 151 -2.41 -8.57 7.42
C HIS A 151 -1.08 -8.90 6.77
N GLY A 152 -0.13 -7.96 6.78
CA GLY A 152 1.24 -8.19 6.32
C GLY A 152 1.92 -9.29 7.12
N LEU A 153 1.88 -9.23 8.45
CA LEU A 153 2.47 -10.25 9.33
C LEU A 153 1.84 -11.64 9.13
N LYS A 154 0.51 -11.72 9.02
CA LYS A 154 -0.19 -12.97 8.69
C LYS A 154 0.29 -13.55 7.37
N SER A 155 0.36 -12.71 6.33
CA SER A 155 0.83 -13.14 5.02
C SER A 155 2.28 -13.63 5.06
N LEU A 156 3.17 -12.98 5.81
CA LEU A 156 4.56 -13.44 5.97
C LEU A 156 4.66 -14.75 6.74
N HIS A 157 3.79 -14.96 7.73
CA HIS A 157 3.72 -16.21 8.50
C HIS A 157 3.22 -17.40 7.66
N GLU A 158 2.36 -17.14 6.67
CA GLU A 158 1.87 -18.13 5.71
C GLU A 158 2.90 -18.54 4.64
N ASP A 159 4.10 -17.95 4.63
CA ASP A 159 5.15 -18.34 3.68
C ASP A 159 5.71 -19.74 3.96
N GLU A 160 5.79 -20.59 2.94
CA GLU A 160 6.23 -22.00 3.09
C GLU A 160 7.67 -22.13 3.59
N ASP A 161 8.56 -21.21 3.21
CA ASP A 161 10.00 -21.32 3.49
C ASP A 161 10.40 -20.54 4.75
N LYS A 162 9.85 -19.32 4.92
CA LYS A 162 10.22 -18.40 6.00
C LYS A 162 9.17 -18.30 7.11
N GLY A 163 7.97 -18.83 6.90
CA GLY A 163 6.83 -18.67 7.82
C GLY A 163 7.07 -19.21 9.22
N ALA A 164 7.80 -20.33 9.35
CA ALA A 164 8.18 -20.89 10.65
C ALA A 164 9.10 -19.95 11.44
N ALA A 165 10.09 -19.34 10.78
CA ALA A 165 10.99 -18.37 11.41
C ALA A 165 10.22 -17.08 11.80
N VAL A 166 9.30 -16.64 10.94
CA VAL A 166 8.39 -15.53 11.26
C VAL A 166 7.53 -15.87 12.49
N GLY A 167 7.00 -17.09 12.58
CA GLY A 167 6.21 -17.56 13.73
C GLY A 167 6.93 -17.40 15.05
N VAL A 168 8.20 -17.84 15.13
CA VAL A 168 9.03 -17.68 16.33
C VAL A 168 9.18 -16.19 16.71
N MET A 169 9.41 -15.31 15.73
CA MET A 169 9.52 -13.86 15.99
C MET A 169 8.21 -13.25 16.51
N LEU A 170 7.05 -13.81 16.12
CA LEU A 170 5.73 -13.35 16.54
C LEU A 170 5.37 -13.86 17.94
N GLU A 171 5.73 -15.10 18.30
CA GLU A 171 5.48 -15.70 19.61
C GLU A 171 6.12 -14.91 20.77
N ASP A 172 7.26 -14.28 20.52
CA ASP A 172 7.95 -13.46 21.52
C ASP A 172 7.41 -12.02 21.61
N ASN A 173 6.49 -11.62 20.73
CA ASN A 173 6.06 -10.23 20.62
C ASN A 173 4.69 -9.96 21.28
N GLU A 174 4.68 -9.16 22.34
CA GLU A 174 3.46 -8.80 23.09
C GLU A 174 2.45 -7.98 22.27
N ALA A 175 2.91 -7.10 21.37
CA ALA A 175 2.01 -6.32 20.52
C ALA A 175 1.28 -7.22 19.51
N TRP A 176 1.95 -8.25 19.01
CA TRP A 176 1.35 -9.26 18.15
C TRP A 176 0.29 -10.09 18.90
N LYS A 177 0.62 -10.63 20.09
CA LYS A 177 -0.31 -11.43 20.91
C LYS A 177 -1.63 -10.72 21.19
N GLY A 178 -1.59 -9.41 21.41
CA GLY A 178 -2.79 -8.60 21.64
C GLY A 178 -3.72 -8.46 20.43
N CYS A 179 -3.26 -8.81 19.22
CA CYS A 179 -3.99 -8.57 17.98
C CYS A 179 -4.10 -9.77 17.02
N GLU A 180 -3.39 -10.88 17.25
CA GLU A 180 -3.36 -12.02 16.31
C GLU A 180 -4.77 -12.59 16.02
N GLY A 181 -5.61 -12.65 17.05
CA GLY A 181 -6.97 -13.20 17.00
C GLY A 181 -8.03 -12.22 16.48
N GLN A 182 -7.68 -10.97 16.17
CA GLN A 182 -8.64 -9.99 15.67
C GLN A 182 -9.02 -10.32 14.21
N ARG A 183 -10.33 -10.47 13.95
CA ARG A 183 -10.91 -10.51 12.60
C ARG A 183 -11.21 -9.07 12.18
N HIS A 184 -10.48 -8.55 11.18
CA HIS A 184 -10.52 -7.14 10.78
C HIS A 184 -11.63 -6.78 9.77
N ASP A 185 -12.61 -7.66 9.58
CA ASP A 185 -13.73 -7.44 8.64
C ASP A 185 -14.55 -6.18 8.99
N LEU A 186 -14.40 -5.65 10.21
CA LEU A 186 -15.07 -4.44 10.72
C LEU A 186 -14.40 -3.11 10.32
N PHE A 187 -13.19 -3.11 9.74
CA PHE A 187 -12.45 -1.85 9.45
C PHE A 187 -12.35 -1.49 7.96
N LEU A 188 -12.82 -2.33 7.03
CA LEU A 188 -12.75 -2.07 5.58
C LEU A 188 -14.08 -1.58 4.99
N SER A 189 -14.86 -0.77 5.73
CA SER A 189 -16.11 -0.19 5.22
C SER A 189 -16.02 1.32 5.05
N SER A 190 -15.74 1.78 3.83
CA SER A 190 -16.47 2.84 3.10
C SER A 190 -15.63 3.44 1.96
N GLY A 191 -15.49 2.69 0.87
CA GLY A 191 -15.15 3.23 -0.46
C GLY A 191 -16.39 3.45 -1.34
N GLY A 192 -17.59 3.35 -0.77
CA GLY A 192 -18.82 3.66 -1.48
C GLY A 192 -19.03 5.17 -1.51
N THR A 193 -18.94 5.77 -2.69
CA THR A 193 -19.53 7.08 -2.99
C THR A 193 -20.84 7.25 -2.24
N PRO A 194 -21.05 8.34 -1.48
CA PRO A 194 -22.38 8.68 -1.01
C PRO A 194 -23.19 9.01 -2.26
N ALA A 195 -24.00 8.05 -2.70
CA ALA A 195 -25.02 8.29 -3.69
C ALA A 195 -25.85 9.48 -3.20
N MET A 196 -25.89 10.52 -4.03
CA MET A 196 -26.68 11.72 -3.83
C MET A 196 -28.06 11.36 -3.29
N LEU A 197 -28.29 11.63 -2.01
CA LEU A 197 -29.63 11.76 -1.47
C LEU A 197 -30.12 13.17 -1.80
N LEU A 198 -30.25 13.46 -3.09
CA LEU A 198 -30.97 14.62 -3.59
C LEU A 198 -32.45 14.25 -3.62
N THR A 199 -33.12 14.62 -2.53
CA THR A 199 -34.45 15.26 -2.53
C THR A 199 -35.47 14.69 -3.52
N GLN A 200 -36.24 13.69 -3.09
CA GLN A 200 -37.65 13.62 -3.49
C GLN A 200 -38.42 14.67 -2.66
N GLN A 201 -38.65 15.83 -3.26
CA GLN A 201 -39.73 16.73 -2.88
C GLN A 201 -40.39 17.26 -4.14
N GLY A 202 -41.65 16.88 -4.34
CA GLY A 202 -42.61 17.59 -5.19
C GLY A 202 -43.00 16.87 -6.48
N GLU A 203 -44.15 16.17 -6.43
CA GLU A 203 -45.15 16.01 -7.49
C GLU A 203 -46.25 15.12 -6.88
N GLY A 204 -47.37 15.65 -6.40
CA GLY A 204 -48.46 16.15 -7.25
C GLY A 204 -49.61 15.12 -7.20
N ALA A 205 -50.37 15.11 -6.10
CA ALA A 205 -51.64 14.37 -6.04
C ALA A 205 -52.76 15.33 -6.43
N SER A 206 -53.27 15.14 -7.65
CA SER A 206 -54.60 15.60 -8.09
C SER A 206 -55.70 14.75 -7.50
#